data_AF-A0AA41QJM9-F1
#
_entry.id   AF-A0AA41QJM9-F1
#
_cell.length_a   1.000
_cell.length_b   1.000
_cell.length_c   1.000
_cell.angle_alpha   90.00
_cell.angle_beta   90.00
_cell.angle_gamma   90.00
#
_symmetry.space_group_name_H-M   'P 1'
#
loop_
_entity.id
_entity.type
_entity.pdbx_description
1 polymer ?
#
loop_
_entity_poly.entity_id
_entity_poly.type
_entity_poly.pdbx_seq_one_letter_code
_entity_poly.pdbx_strand_id
1 'polypeptide(L)' 'MDFNDLTEDFFLGALVIPARNGRFQAIGSLEDGTISVIFAVLGTEGLSIISMRSASAAERKLL' A
#
# COMPACT_ATOMS: atom_id res chain seq x y z
N MET A 1 3.00 11.29 -6.37
CA MET A 1 1.87 10.49 -5.83
C MET A 1 1.40 11.21 -4.60
N ASP A 2 0.11 11.46 -4.52
CA ASP A 2 -0.52 12.06 -3.35
C ASP A 2 -1.17 10.96 -2.52
N PHE A 3 -1.03 10.99 -1.20
CA PHE A 3 -1.72 10.02 -0.34
C PHE A 3 -3.23 10.21 -0.38
N ASN A 4 -3.70 11.41 -0.74
CA ASN A 4 -5.13 11.70 -0.89
C ASN A 4 -5.78 10.91 -2.04
N ASP A 5 -4.98 10.29 -2.92
CA ASP A 5 -5.48 9.40 -3.98
C ASP A 5 -5.81 7.98 -3.46
N LEU A 6 -5.46 7.65 -2.21
CA LEU A 6 -5.74 6.35 -1.61
C LEU A 6 -7.14 6.32 -0.98
N THR A 7 -7.91 5.31 -1.34
CA THR A 7 -9.19 4.97 -0.72
C THR A 7 -9.12 3.61 -0.03
N GLU A 8 -10.14 3.27 0.76
CA GLU A 8 -10.25 1.95 1.39
C GLU A 8 -10.27 0.82 0.34
N ASP A 9 -10.89 1.06 -0.82
CA ASP A 9 -10.97 0.10 -1.93
C ASP A 9 -9.59 -0.32 -2.45
N PHE A 10 -8.60 0.59 -2.44
CA PHE A 10 -7.22 0.23 -2.77
C PHE A 10 -6.70 -0.86 -1.84
N PHE A 11 -6.91 -0.72 -0.53
CA PHE A 11 -6.42 -1.69 0.47
C PHE A 11 -7.20 -3.00 0.42
N LEU A 12 -8.51 -2.95 0.12
CA LEU A 12 -9.34 -4.15 -0.06
C LEU A 12 -8.91 -4.98 -1.27
N GLY A 13 -8.43 -4.32 -2.34
CA GLY A 13 -7.93 -4.97 -3.55
C GLY A 13 -6.42 -5.27 -3.56
N ALA A 14 -5.67 -4.83 -2.55
CA ALA A 14 -4.22 -4.96 -2.53
C ALA A 14 -3.74 -6.29 -1.94
N LEU A 15 -2.60 -6.77 -2.42
CA LEU A 15 -1.80 -7.76 -1.71
C LEU A 15 -1.13 -7.08 -0.51
N VAL A 16 -1.53 -7.46 0.70
CA VAL A 16 -0.95 -6.95 1.95
C VAL A 16 0.01 -7.96 2.55
N ILE A 17 1.26 -7.58 2.74
CA ILE A 17 2.31 -8.42 3.33
C ILE A 17 2.98 -7.71 4.52
N PRO A 18 3.49 -8.47 5.52
CA PRO A 18 4.27 -7.89 6.61
C PRO A 18 5.55 -7.22 6.10
N ALA A 19 5.89 -6.08 6.70
CA ALA A 19 7.14 -5.38 6.49
C ALA A 19 7.94 -5.30 7.82
N ARG A 20 9.00 -4.49 7.85
CA ARG A 20 9.85 -4.33 9.04
C ARG A 20 9.18 -3.46 10.10
N ASN A 21 9.48 -3.72 11.36
CA ASN A 21 9.10 -2.87 12.51
C ASN A 21 7.59 -2.67 12.68
N GLY A 22 6.80 -3.76 12.55
CA GLY A 22 5.34 -3.72 12.76
C GLY A 22 4.57 -2.97 11.67
N ARG A 23 5.20 -2.77 10.50
CA ARG A 23 4.59 -2.14 9.33
C ARG A 23 4.09 -3.19 8.36
N PHE A 24 3.30 -2.74 7.40
CA PHE A 24 2.76 -3.53 6.31
C PHE A 24 3.06 -2.86 4.98
N GLN A 25 3.15 -3.67 3.94
CA GLN A 25 3.24 -3.23 2.56
C GLN A 25 1.97 -3.68 1.83
N ALA A 26 1.25 -2.73 1.23
CA ALA A 26 0.17 -3.00 0.29
C ALA A 26 0.69 -2.79 -1.14
N ILE A 27 0.53 -3.80 -1.99
CA ILE A 27 0.86 -3.75 -3.42
C ILE A 27 -0.45 -3.90 -4.18
N GLY A 28 -0.79 -2.91 -5.00
CA GLY A 28 -2.07 -2.89 -5.68
C GLY A 28 -2.07 -1.91 -6.84
N SER A 29 -3.16 -1.94 -7.62
CA SER A 29 -3.34 -1.03 -8.75
C SER A 29 -4.02 0.26 -8.31
N LEU A 30 -3.54 1.39 -8.83
CA LEU A 30 -4.21 2.68 -8.87
C LEU A 30 -4.39 3.09 -10.35
N GLU A 31 -5.11 4.18 -10.65
CA GLU A 31 -5.38 4.62 -12.03
C GLU A 31 -4.11 4.70 -12.90
N ASP A 32 -3.01 5.20 -12.34
CA ASP A 32 -1.73 5.38 -13.04
C ASP A 32 -0.81 4.15 -13.00
N GLY A 33 -1.31 3.01 -12.52
CA GLY A 33 -0.61 1.72 -12.51
C GLY A 33 -0.37 1.15 -11.12
N THR A 34 0.50 0.14 -11.03
CA THR A 34 0.74 -0.58 -9.77
C THR A 34 1.62 0.25 -8.83
N ILE A 35 1.15 0.41 -7.60
CA ILE A 35 1.84 1.12 -6.53
C ILE A 35 2.15 0.18 -5.36
N SER A 36 3.11 0.62 -4.55
CA SER A 36 3.50 0.01 -3.28
C SER A 36 3.35 1.06 -2.19
N VAL A 37 2.54 0.74 -1.17
CA VAL A 37 2.27 1.60 -0.02
C VAL A 37 2.79 0.94 1.25
N ILE A 38 3.63 1.63 2.02
CA ILE A 38 4.00 1.21 3.38
C ILE A 38 3.10 1.93 4.37
N PHE A 39 2.49 1.18 5.28
CA PHE A 39 1.63 1.73 6.32
C PHE A 39 1.79 1.02 7.67
N ALA A 40 1.27 1.63 8.72
CA ALA A 40 1.10 1.04 10.04
C ALA A 40 -0.35 1.17 10.49
N VAL A 41 -0.84 0.22 11.29
CA VAL A 41 -2.21 0.25 11.84
C VAL A 41 -2.23 1.11 13.09
N LEU A 42 -3.17 2.06 13.17
CA LEU A 42 -3.43 2.90 14.35
C LEU A 42 -4.67 2.36 15.08
N GLY A 43 -4.53 1.22 15.75
CA GLY A 43 -5.65 0.55 16.41
C GLY A 43 -6.79 0.26 15.43
N THR A 44 -7.98 0.74 15.75
CA THR A 44 -9.17 0.69 14.87
C THR A 44 -9.50 2.05 14.24
N GLU A 45 -8.66 3.06 14.47
CA GLU A 45 -8.93 4.45 14.10
C GLU A 45 -8.49 4.76 12.67
N GLY A 46 -7.47 4.04 12.16
CA GLY A 46 -7.06 4.18 10.77
C GLY A 46 -5.71 3.58 10.43
N LEU A 47 -5.21 3.95 9.26
CA LEU A 47 -3.91 3.55 8.73
C LEU A 47 -2.99 4.77 8.61
N SER A 48 -1.81 4.69 9.22
CA SER A 48 -0.76 5.68 9.05
C SER A 48 0.04 5.37 7.79
N ILE A 49 -0.11 6.19 6.75
CA ILE A 49 0.64 6.04 5.49
C ILE A 49 2.04 6.62 5.67
N ILE A 50 3.05 5.77 5.45
CA ILE A 50 4.47 6.10 5.67
C ILE A 50 5.17 6.39 4.34
N SER A 51 4.86 5.61 3.30
CA SER A 51 5.38 5.85 1.96
C SER A 51 4.46 5.30 0.88
N MET A 52 4.50 5.96 -0.28
CA MET A 52 3.79 5.56 -1.50
C MET A 52 4.74 5.76 -2.68
N ARG A 53 4.87 4.74 -3.51
CA ARG A 53 5.67 4.80 -4.74
C ARG A 53 5.15 3.83 -5.79
N SER A 54 5.60 3.99 -7.03
CA SER A 54 5.39 2.96 -8.05
C SER A 54 5.99 1.63 -7.60
N ALA A 55 5.27 0.54 -7.85
CA ALA A 55 5.76 -0.79 -7.61
C ALA A 55 6.92 -1.10 -8.57
N SER A 56 7.97 -1.73 -8.03
CA SER A 56 9.10 -2.27 -8.77
C SER A 56 8.68 -3.47 -9.62
N ALA A 57 9.51 -3.86 -10.57
CA ALA A 57 9.24 -5.04 -11.40
C ALA A 57 9.09 -6.33 -10.59
N ALA A 58 9.80 -6.46 -9.46
CA ALA A 58 9.67 -7.62 -8.57
C ALA A 58 8.32 -7.61 -7.83
N GLU A 59 7.89 -6.44 -7.33
CA GLU A 59 6.62 -6.29 -6.63
C GLU A 59 5.43 -6.51 -7.57
N ARG A 60 5.50 -6.03 -8.81
CA ARG A 60 4.45 -6.26 -9.82
C ARG A 60 4.24 -7.73 -10.19
N LYS A 61 5.27 -8.57 -10.03
CA LYS A 61 5.17 -10.02 -10.28
C LYS A 61 4.44 -10.78 -9.17
N LEU A 62 4.13 -10.12 -8.05
CA LEU A 62 3.39 -10.72 -6.94
C LEU A 62 1.87 -10.63 -7.13
N LEU A 63 1.40 -9.81 -8.08
CA LEU A 63 0.01 -9.71 -8.52
C LEU A 63 -0.21 -10.61 -9.74
#